data_AF-A0AAV0VKH8-F1
#
_entry.id   AF-A0AAV0VKH8-F1
#
_cell.length_a   1.000
_cell.length_b   1.000
_cell.length_c   1.000
_cell.angle_alpha   90.00
_cell.angle_beta   90.00
_cell.angle_gamma   90.00
#
_symmetry.space_group_name_H-M   'P 1'
#
loop_
_entity.id
_entity.type
_entity.pdbx_description
1 polymer ?
#
loop_
_entity_poly.entity_id
_entity_poly.type
_entity_poly.pdbx_seq_one_letter_code
_entity_poly.pdbx_strand_id
1 'polypeptide(L)'
;MADKNDLTDAMGALSVDDTRWKELGLDDNIRTQLRKIENDYESIFSWNIKRLTGANQNLMTNLFENVRGRLEIITVLDGEDDKFNLARFYLRLVACYELYNNKSYKESYLEIESVVKFLETCKFDESNEQYSDAYHHIARATYKYIGLTLKIDSEKPEKLLKDVKRIKHFNEAEKGVICAVKANIFMKYPQRGNNIALKFAEQACISSTEPEWINIWLKAKGRVRRYSEPFKMPGDDEIDAAKILCSTTTNPKHLIIVSELYKEIGLANKSMNSHIESTKFYKLSSYIVKKSIKLANDDINQLNYLLLQTCIDYPYYFPNSILNNFITKLTSIKSSFVDKTLGLYYLRHKKDYGKAKHHLSLGMAADHFYCTLQFIKVECLLQPANTFNYMQILNTMYNDFLNPKRRLTILLHILMYFNYCEKNPKETMRYLKLYIDQDIEDTIKKSHLIFSRSLFDLGRVLKPNEFLNVLFVNVKELVYNNKWDEKEKNTVENTFYRFNKILQLNIQDNNFDKTAMNKNESWRKQRVDLSENKSNESHQSAS
;
A
#
# COMPACT_ATOMS: atom_id res chain seq x y z
N MET A 1 3.09 -25.53 18.27
CA MET A 1 3.85 -26.47 17.44
C MET A 1 3.79 -25.96 16.02
N ALA A 2 4.95 -25.71 15.43
CA ALA A 2 5.11 -24.98 14.18
C ALA A 2 4.95 -25.92 12.99
N ASP A 3 3.99 -25.63 12.12
CA ASP A 3 3.96 -26.21 10.77
C ASP A 3 5.09 -25.59 9.95
N LYS A 4 6.21 -26.32 9.86
CA LYS A 4 7.18 -26.18 8.78
C LYS A 4 6.50 -26.64 7.49
N ASN A 5 5.86 -25.73 6.77
CA ASN A 5 5.61 -25.92 5.36
C ASN A 5 6.81 -25.36 4.58
N ASP A 6 7.74 -26.25 4.26
CA ASP A 6 8.80 -26.02 3.28
C ASP A 6 8.15 -25.65 1.93
N LEU A 7 8.30 -24.39 1.54
CA LEU A 7 7.75 -23.86 0.28
C LEU A 7 8.43 -24.45 -0.95
N THR A 8 9.57 -25.12 -0.79
CA THR A 8 10.25 -25.85 -1.86
C THR A 8 9.43 -27.03 -2.36
N ASP A 9 8.67 -27.69 -1.48
CA ASP A 9 7.87 -28.87 -1.86
C ASP A 9 6.50 -28.51 -2.45
N ALA A 10 5.94 -27.35 -2.07
CA ALA A 10 4.69 -26.85 -2.64
C ALA A 10 4.85 -26.23 -4.05
N MET A 11 6.08 -26.06 -4.52
CA MET A 11 6.41 -25.61 -5.88
C MET A 11 6.57 -26.77 -6.88
N GLY A 12 6.30 -28.01 -6.45
CA GLY A 12 6.24 -29.19 -7.32
C GLY A 12 5.26 -29.00 -8.48
N ALA A 13 5.77 -29.25 -9.69
CA ALA A 13 5.14 -29.05 -10.99
C ALA A 13 3.64 -29.39 -11.02
N LEU A 14 2.79 -28.36 -11.09
CA LEU A 14 1.35 -28.54 -11.31
C LEU A 14 0.84 -27.40 -12.20
N SER A 15 0.60 -27.76 -13.47
CA SER A 15 0.24 -26.91 -14.59
C SER A 15 -1.02 -26.08 -14.35
N VAL A 16 -1.01 -24.85 -14.85
CA VAL A 16 -2.18 -23.98 -14.93
C VAL A 16 -2.28 -23.51 -16.37
N ASP A 17 -3.46 -23.67 -16.99
CA ASP A 17 -3.87 -23.16 -18.32
C ASP A 17 -3.60 -24.00 -19.59
N ASP A 18 -3.79 -25.33 -19.55
CA ASP A 18 -3.96 -26.14 -20.78
C ASP A 18 -5.15 -25.69 -21.65
N THR A 19 -6.15 -25.03 -21.06
CA THR A 19 -7.31 -24.47 -21.78
C THR A 19 -6.94 -23.28 -22.65
N ARG A 20 -6.06 -22.38 -22.17
CA ARG A 20 -5.64 -21.17 -22.90
C ARG A 20 -4.82 -21.51 -24.14
N TRP A 21 -3.91 -22.48 -24.04
CA TRP A 21 -3.10 -22.92 -25.18
C TRP A 21 -3.90 -23.70 -26.22
N LYS A 22 -4.98 -24.36 -25.80
CA LYS A 22 -5.97 -24.97 -26.70
C LYS A 22 -6.75 -23.89 -27.45
N GLU A 23 -7.24 -22.84 -26.77
CA GLU A 23 -7.89 -21.68 -27.41
C GLU A 23 -7.00 -21.03 -28.48
N LEU A 24 -5.69 -20.94 -28.24
CA LEU A 24 -4.72 -20.34 -29.15
C LEU A 24 -4.26 -21.28 -30.28
N GLY A 25 -4.72 -22.52 -30.33
CA GLY A 25 -4.31 -23.49 -31.35
C GLY A 25 -2.79 -23.71 -31.39
N LEU A 26 -2.14 -23.72 -30.22
CA LEU A 26 -0.71 -24.03 -30.12
C LEU A 26 -0.49 -25.54 -30.30
N ASP A 27 0.54 -25.93 -31.05
CA ASP A 27 0.94 -27.33 -31.18
C ASP A 27 1.64 -27.86 -29.91
N ASP A 28 1.80 -29.18 -29.82
CA ASP A 28 2.36 -29.82 -28.63
C ASP A 28 3.86 -29.51 -28.42
N ASN A 29 4.60 -29.19 -29.49
CA ASN A 29 5.99 -28.77 -29.37
C ASN A 29 6.08 -27.40 -28.66
N ILE A 30 5.29 -26.41 -29.10
CA ILE A 30 5.21 -25.09 -28.46
C ILE A 30 4.76 -25.22 -27.00
N ARG A 31 3.72 -26.00 -26.72
CA ARG A 31 3.25 -26.24 -25.35
C ARG A 31 4.34 -26.86 -24.47
N THR A 32 5.12 -27.79 -25.00
CA THR A 32 6.23 -28.42 -24.27
C THR A 32 7.32 -27.41 -23.93
N GLN A 33 7.63 -26.49 -24.84
CA GLN A 33 8.61 -25.43 -24.58
C GLN A 33 8.11 -24.39 -23.58
N LEU A 34 6.82 -24.02 -23.63
CA LEU A 34 6.22 -23.13 -22.63
C LEU A 34 6.29 -23.74 -21.23
N ARG A 35 5.97 -25.03 -21.08
CA ARG A 35 6.14 -25.77 -19.80
C ARG A 35 7.59 -25.80 -19.35
N LYS A 36 8.53 -25.95 -20.28
CA LYS A 36 9.96 -25.91 -19.98
C LYS A 36 10.38 -24.55 -19.42
N ILE A 37 9.90 -23.45 -20.01
CA ILE A 37 10.14 -22.10 -19.46
C ILE A 37 9.53 -21.97 -18.07
N GLU A 38 8.31 -22.46 -17.85
CA GLU A 38 7.64 -22.42 -16.54
C GLU A 38 8.38 -23.19 -15.44
N ASN A 39 9.06 -24.28 -15.79
CA ASN A 39 9.71 -25.17 -14.82
C ASN A 39 11.20 -24.88 -14.62
N ASP A 40 11.93 -24.56 -15.69
CA ASP A 40 13.40 -24.52 -15.68
C ASP A 40 13.98 -23.09 -15.65
N TYR A 41 13.15 -22.06 -15.85
CA TYR A 41 13.57 -20.67 -16.03
C TYR A 41 12.74 -19.69 -15.18
N GLU A 42 13.38 -18.64 -14.66
CA GLU A 42 12.66 -17.55 -13.99
C GLU A 42 12.05 -16.61 -15.04
N SER A 43 10.72 -16.55 -15.08
CA SER A 43 9.94 -15.61 -15.89
C SER A 43 8.72 -15.20 -15.07
N ILE A 44 8.07 -14.09 -15.42
CA ILE A 44 6.85 -13.71 -14.68
C ILE A 44 5.73 -14.76 -14.78
N PHE A 45 5.78 -15.63 -15.79
CA PHE A 45 4.84 -16.73 -15.99
C PHE A 45 5.16 -17.97 -15.16
N SER A 46 6.43 -18.21 -14.79
CA SER A 46 6.79 -19.32 -13.90
C SER A 46 6.40 -19.07 -12.42
N TRP A 47 5.98 -17.85 -12.08
CA TRP A 47 5.71 -17.47 -10.69
C TRP A 47 4.28 -17.71 -10.23
N ASN A 48 3.39 -18.24 -11.09
CA ASN A 48 2.03 -18.62 -10.73
C ASN A 48 1.21 -17.50 -10.04
N ILE A 49 1.45 -16.23 -10.40
CA ILE A 49 0.90 -15.05 -9.71
C ILE A 49 -0.63 -15.17 -9.54
N LYS A 50 -1.37 -15.33 -10.65
CA LYS A 50 -2.84 -15.43 -10.65
C LYS A 50 -3.36 -16.55 -9.75
N ARG A 51 -2.70 -17.71 -9.72
CA ARG A 51 -3.12 -18.86 -8.88
C ARG A 51 -2.87 -18.56 -7.40
N LEU A 52 -1.70 -18.01 -7.07
CA LEU A 52 -1.30 -17.75 -5.69
C LEU A 52 -2.05 -16.57 -5.05
N THR A 53 -2.37 -15.54 -5.84
CA THR A 53 -3.04 -14.33 -5.35
C THR A 53 -4.56 -14.40 -5.50
N GLY A 54 -5.05 -15.29 -6.38
CA GLY A 54 -6.46 -15.48 -6.70
C GLY A 54 -6.89 -14.71 -7.96
N ALA A 55 -7.81 -15.27 -8.73
CA ALA A 55 -8.44 -14.59 -9.86
C ALA A 55 -9.54 -13.65 -9.35
N ASN A 56 -9.21 -12.38 -9.12
CA ASN A 56 -10.24 -11.36 -8.94
C ASN A 56 -10.23 -10.45 -10.17
N GLN A 57 -10.96 -10.86 -11.22
CA GLN A 57 -11.05 -10.17 -12.50
C GLN A 57 -11.43 -8.68 -12.34
N ASN A 58 -12.17 -8.33 -11.28
CA ASN A 58 -12.58 -6.96 -10.95
C ASN A 58 -11.44 -6.05 -10.44
N LEU A 59 -10.24 -6.57 -10.15
CA LEU A 59 -9.05 -5.79 -9.77
C LEU A 59 -8.06 -5.58 -10.93
N MET A 60 -8.15 -6.35 -12.01
CA MET A 60 -7.15 -6.39 -13.10
C MET A 60 -7.09 -5.07 -13.87
N THR A 61 -8.24 -4.53 -14.30
CA THR A 61 -8.32 -3.25 -15.05
C THR A 61 -7.79 -2.08 -14.22
N ASN A 62 -8.08 -2.07 -12.92
CA ASN A 62 -7.62 -1.04 -12.01
C ASN A 62 -6.11 -1.18 -11.74
N LEU A 63 -5.56 -2.40 -11.71
CA LEU A 63 -4.13 -2.63 -11.50
C LEU A 63 -3.29 -2.15 -12.68
N PHE A 64 -3.68 -2.51 -13.91
CA PHE A 64 -2.93 -2.12 -15.12
C PHE A 64 -2.83 -0.59 -15.26
N GLU A 65 -3.95 0.14 -15.13
CA GLU A 65 -3.94 1.60 -15.18
C GLU A 65 -3.09 2.23 -14.06
N ASN A 66 -3.15 1.67 -12.84
CA ASN A 66 -2.30 2.11 -11.74
C ASN A 66 -0.79 1.86 -12.00
N VAL A 67 -0.45 0.77 -12.69
CA VAL A 67 0.92 0.45 -13.08
C VAL A 67 1.39 1.40 -14.19
N ARG A 68 0.57 1.61 -15.21
CA ARG A 68 0.85 2.53 -16.32
C ARG A 68 1.05 3.97 -15.85
N GLY A 69 0.16 4.47 -15.00
CA GLY A 69 0.27 5.81 -14.42
C GLY A 69 1.54 5.98 -13.57
N ARG A 70 2.01 4.93 -12.89
CA ARG A 70 3.30 4.97 -12.18
C ARG A 70 4.50 4.97 -13.13
N LEU A 71 4.43 4.19 -14.21
CA LEU A 71 5.48 4.18 -15.24
C LEU A 71 5.61 5.55 -15.89
N GLU A 72 4.51 6.20 -16.24
CA GLU A 72 4.52 7.55 -16.83
C GLU A 72 5.15 8.60 -15.89
N ILE A 73 4.84 8.53 -14.60
CA ILE A 73 5.49 9.40 -13.59
C ILE A 73 7.00 9.16 -13.56
N ILE A 74 7.43 7.90 -13.52
CA ILE A 74 8.85 7.57 -13.53
C ILE A 74 9.52 8.14 -14.79
N THR A 75 8.91 7.96 -15.97
CA THR A 75 9.44 8.49 -17.23
C THR A 75 9.54 10.02 -17.23
N VAL A 76 8.52 10.74 -16.77
CA VAL A 76 8.53 12.22 -16.76
C VAL A 76 9.46 12.80 -15.69
N LEU A 77 9.59 12.13 -14.53
CA LEU A 77 10.44 12.60 -13.44
C LEU A 77 11.92 12.27 -13.65
N ASP A 78 12.23 11.07 -14.15
CA ASP A 78 13.61 10.64 -14.44
C ASP A 78 14.14 11.29 -15.74
N GLY A 79 13.25 11.63 -16.69
CA GLY A 79 13.63 12.11 -18.03
C GLY A 79 14.08 10.97 -18.96
N GLU A 80 14.73 11.32 -20.07
CA GLU A 80 15.43 10.37 -20.96
C GLU A 80 16.75 9.87 -20.33
N ASP A 81 16.68 9.39 -19.09
CA ASP A 81 17.83 8.79 -18.41
C ASP A 81 17.97 7.32 -18.88
N ASP A 82 19.17 6.99 -19.37
CA ASP A 82 19.56 5.64 -19.81
C ASP A 82 19.90 4.72 -18.62
N LYS A 83 19.77 5.20 -17.38
CA LYS A 83 20.02 4.42 -16.17
C LYS A 83 18.96 3.38 -15.88
N PHE A 84 19.41 2.22 -15.41
CA PHE A 84 18.54 1.19 -14.88
C PHE A 84 17.76 1.69 -13.65
N ASN A 85 16.47 1.33 -13.61
CA ASN A 85 15.60 1.64 -12.48
C ASN A 85 14.79 0.39 -12.14
N LEU A 86 15.09 -0.22 -10.99
CA LEU A 86 14.43 -1.44 -10.53
C LEU A 86 12.90 -1.29 -10.46
N ALA A 87 12.40 -0.11 -10.07
CA ALA A 87 10.97 0.15 -10.03
C ALA A 87 10.34 0.19 -11.43
N ARG A 88 11.01 0.81 -12.39
CA ARG A 88 10.60 0.78 -13.80
C ARG A 88 10.58 -0.67 -14.30
N PHE A 89 11.65 -1.43 -14.06
CA PHE A 89 11.79 -2.81 -14.50
C PHE A 89 10.64 -3.71 -14.02
N TYR A 90 10.41 -3.81 -12.71
CA TYR A 90 9.36 -4.72 -12.21
C TYR A 90 7.95 -4.24 -12.57
N LEU A 91 7.72 -2.92 -12.73
CA LEU A 91 6.42 -2.40 -13.15
C LEU A 91 6.14 -2.74 -14.62
N ARG A 92 7.14 -2.67 -15.51
CA ARG A 92 7.02 -3.12 -16.90
C ARG A 92 6.71 -4.62 -16.97
N LEU A 93 7.33 -5.44 -16.13
CA LEU A 93 6.99 -6.87 -16.03
C LEU A 93 5.52 -7.07 -15.65
N VAL A 94 5.02 -6.35 -14.63
CA VAL A 94 3.60 -6.41 -14.25
C VAL A 94 2.70 -5.99 -15.42
N ALA A 95 3.03 -4.91 -16.12
CA ALA A 95 2.28 -4.47 -17.30
C ALA A 95 2.24 -5.56 -18.39
N CYS A 96 3.37 -6.21 -18.67
CA CYS A 96 3.44 -7.34 -19.61
C CYS A 96 2.49 -8.48 -19.20
N TYR A 97 2.52 -8.88 -17.93
CA TYR A 97 1.71 -9.98 -17.41
C TYR A 97 0.21 -9.67 -17.45
N GLU A 98 -0.18 -8.44 -17.10
CA GLU A 98 -1.57 -8.01 -17.13
C GLU A 98 -2.10 -7.93 -18.57
N LEU A 99 -1.32 -7.38 -19.52
CA LEU A 99 -1.66 -7.40 -20.95
C LEU A 99 -1.84 -8.83 -21.47
N TYR A 100 -0.93 -9.74 -21.11
CA TYR A 100 -1.02 -11.15 -21.50
C TYR A 100 -2.30 -11.81 -20.96
N ASN A 101 -2.65 -11.56 -19.70
CA ASN A 101 -3.86 -12.12 -19.10
C ASN A 101 -5.15 -11.52 -19.64
N ASN A 102 -5.09 -10.28 -20.16
CA ASN A 102 -6.20 -9.64 -20.86
C ASN A 102 -6.30 -10.05 -22.34
N LYS A 103 -5.54 -11.07 -22.76
CA LYS A 103 -5.46 -11.56 -24.15
C LYS A 103 -4.90 -10.53 -25.16
N SER A 104 -4.30 -9.44 -24.67
CA SER A 104 -3.54 -8.45 -25.46
C SER A 104 -2.10 -8.92 -25.68
N TYR A 105 -1.95 -10.07 -26.34
CA TYR A 105 -0.67 -10.77 -26.46
C TYR A 105 0.38 -9.98 -27.25
N LYS A 106 -0.04 -9.27 -28.31
CA LYS A 106 0.87 -8.49 -29.15
C LYS A 106 1.39 -7.27 -28.41
N GLU A 107 0.54 -6.58 -27.67
CA GLU A 107 0.92 -5.45 -26.81
C GLU A 107 1.85 -5.93 -25.69
N SER A 108 1.53 -7.07 -25.06
CA SER A 108 2.39 -7.70 -24.07
C SER A 108 3.79 -8.00 -24.62
N TYR A 109 3.86 -8.51 -25.86
CA TYR A 109 5.12 -8.80 -26.55
C TYR A 109 5.95 -7.53 -26.81
N LEU A 110 5.34 -6.48 -27.36
CA LEU A 110 6.01 -5.20 -27.61
C LEU A 110 6.52 -4.55 -26.31
N GLU A 111 5.72 -4.65 -25.24
CA GLU A 111 6.10 -4.16 -23.92
C GLU A 111 7.37 -4.85 -23.42
N ILE A 112 7.42 -6.18 -23.42
CA ILE A 112 8.61 -6.91 -22.95
C ILE A 112 9.80 -6.78 -23.91
N GLU A 113 9.57 -6.71 -25.23
CA GLU A 113 10.62 -6.50 -26.23
C GLU A 113 11.37 -5.19 -25.96
N SER A 114 10.63 -4.12 -25.69
CA SER A 114 11.24 -2.83 -25.35
C SER A 114 12.05 -2.87 -24.05
N VAL A 115 11.66 -3.70 -23.07
CA VAL A 115 12.45 -3.92 -21.84
C VAL A 115 13.74 -4.64 -22.17
N VAL A 116 13.72 -5.67 -23.00
CA VAL A 116 14.93 -6.39 -23.43
C VAL A 116 15.88 -5.44 -24.16
N LYS A 117 15.39 -4.67 -25.13
CA LYS A 117 16.19 -3.67 -25.87
C LYS A 117 16.77 -2.59 -24.94
N PHE A 118 15.99 -2.15 -23.94
CA PHE A 118 16.46 -1.19 -22.95
C PHE A 118 17.61 -1.78 -22.11
N LEU A 119 17.47 -3.01 -21.60
CA LEU A 119 18.49 -3.65 -20.78
C LEU A 119 19.83 -3.82 -21.51
N GLU A 120 19.80 -4.02 -22.84
CA GLU A 120 21.00 -4.14 -23.68
C GLU A 120 21.81 -2.84 -23.79
N THR A 121 21.19 -1.69 -23.50
CA THR A 121 21.79 -0.36 -23.69
C THR A 121 21.85 0.47 -22.42
N CYS A 122 21.14 0.08 -21.37
CA CYS A 122 21.04 0.86 -20.14
C CYS A 122 22.31 0.80 -19.30
N LYS A 123 22.55 1.86 -18.52
CA LYS A 123 23.65 1.92 -17.55
C LYS A 123 23.17 1.41 -16.19
N PHE A 124 23.80 0.37 -15.69
CA PHE A 124 23.61 -0.07 -14.31
C PHE A 124 24.47 0.80 -13.38
N ASP A 125 23.95 1.12 -12.19
CA ASP A 125 24.78 1.67 -11.12
C ASP A 125 25.54 0.55 -10.41
N GLU A 126 26.55 0.91 -9.61
CA GLU A 126 27.42 -0.06 -8.92
C GLU A 126 26.62 -1.07 -8.08
N SER A 127 25.47 -0.68 -7.52
CA SER A 127 24.63 -1.57 -6.70
C SER A 127 23.83 -2.58 -7.53
N ASN A 128 23.50 -2.28 -8.80
CA ASN A 128 22.73 -3.18 -9.65
C ASN A 128 23.55 -3.88 -10.73
N GLU A 129 24.77 -3.45 -11.01
CA GLU A 129 25.60 -4.03 -12.09
C GLU A 129 25.87 -5.53 -11.88
N GLN A 130 26.19 -5.92 -10.65
CA GLN A 130 26.38 -7.33 -10.25
C GLN A 130 25.13 -8.22 -10.44
N TYR A 131 23.97 -7.61 -10.68
CA TYR A 131 22.67 -8.28 -10.81
C TYR A 131 22.10 -8.21 -12.22
N SER A 132 22.81 -7.56 -13.15
CA SER A 132 22.39 -7.35 -14.53
C SER A 132 21.98 -8.66 -15.23
N ASP A 133 22.72 -9.75 -15.04
CA ASP A 133 22.42 -11.07 -15.61
C ASP A 133 21.05 -11.61 -15.17
N ALA A 134 20.68 -11.44 -13.89
CA ALA A 134 19.39 -11.87 -13.38
C ALA A 134 18.23 -11.06 -14.01
N TYR A 135 18.42 -9.75 -14.19
CA TYR A 135 17.42 -8.90 -14.85
C TYR A 135 17.25 -9.27 -16.33
N HIS A 136 18.36 -9.45 -17.06
CA HIS A 136 18.35 -9.92 -18.45
C HIS A 136 17.67 -11.28 -18.58
N HIS A 137 17.98 -12.20 -17.67
CA HIS A 137 17.37 -13.52 -17.63
C HIS A 137 15.84 -13.43 -17.51
N ILE A 138 15.32 -12.70 -16.51
CA ILE A 138 13.87 -12.59 -16.29
C ILE A 138 13.19 -11.98 -17.53
N ALA A 139 13.78 -10.93 -18.10
CA ALA A 139 13.23 -10.24 -19.27
C ALA A 139 13.22 -11.14 -20.51
N ARG A 140 14.35 -11.79 -20.82
CA ARG A 140 14.49 -12.67 -21.99
C ARG A 140 13.61 -13.92 -21.87
N ALA A 141 13.55 -14.56 -20.71
CA ALA A 141 12.67 -15.71 -20.49
C ALA A 141 11.19 -15.32 -20.68
N THR A 142 10.78 -14.15 -20.17
CA THR A 142 9.43 -13.60 -20.34
C THR A 142 9.14 -13.27 -21.81
N TYR A 143 10.08 -12.63 -22.51
CA TYR A 143 10.00 -12.32 -23.95
C TYR A 143 9.81 -13.58 -24.79
N LYS A 144 10.63 -14.61 -24.53
CA LYS A 144 10.56 -15.89 -25.22
C LYS A 144 9.26 -16.63 -24.96
N TYR A 145 8.72 -16.60 -23.74
CA TYR A 145 7.42 -17.18 -23.44
C TYR A 145 6.29 -16.56 -24.29
N ILE A 146 6.25 -15.23 -24.38
CA ILE A 146 5.21 -14.53 -25.16
C ILE A 146 5.43 -14.73 -26.67
N GLY A 147 6.68 -14.68 -27.14
CA GLY A 147 7.02 -14.92 -28.54
C GLY A 147 6.62 -16.32 -29.04
N LEU A 148 6.82 -17.36 -28.21
CA LEU A 148 6.33 -18.71 -28.48
C LEU A 148 4.80 -18.77 -28.55
N THR A 149 4.13 -18.09 -27.62
CA THR A 149 2.66 -17.98 -27.61
C THR A 149 2.12 -17.36 -28.91
N LEU A 150 2.85 -16.38 -29.47
CA LEU A 150 2.52 -15.71 -30.73
C LEU A 150 3.05 -16.43 -31.99
N LYS A 151 3.73 -17.58 -31.84
CA LYS A 151 4.38 -18.32 -32.92
C LYS A 151 5.45 -17.55 -33.70
N ILE A 152 5.97 -16.44 -33.17
CA ILE A 152 6.95 -15.56 -33.83
C ILE A 152 8.30 -16.28 -34.02
N ASP A 153 8.70 -17.10 -33.05
CA ASP A 153 9.96 -17.85 -33.09
C ASP A 153 9.73 -19.38 -33.21
N SER A 154 8.60 -19.79 -33.80
CA SER A 154 8.13 -21.20 -33.81
C SER A 154 8.99 -22.16 -34.63
N GLU A 155 9.84 -21.67 -35.54
CA GLU A 155 10.65 -22.50 -36.43
C GLU A 155 11.97 -23.03 -35.81
N LYS A 156 12.47 -22.42 -34.72
CA LYS A 156 13.73 -22.85 -34.06
C LYS A 156 13.66 -22.81 -32.51
N PRO A 157 12.66 -23.46 -31.88
CA PRO A 157 12.44 -23.38 -30.43
C PRO A 157 13.62 -23.88 -29.59
N GLU A 158 14.40 -24.84 -30.08
CA GLU A 158 15.57 -25.38 -29.35
C GLU A 158 16.75 -24.40 -29.27
N LYS A 159 16.84 -23.43 -30.19
CA LYS A 159 17.87 -22.37 -30.14
C LYS A 159 17.41 -21.17 -29.31
N LEU A 160 16.13 -21.10 -28.98
CA LEU A 160 15.47 -19.93 -28.38
C LEU A 160 15.96 -19.58 -26.98
N LEU A 161 16.35 -20.59 -26.19
CA LEU A 161 16.72 -20.47 -24.79
C LEU A 161 18.22 -20.67 -24.55
N LYS A 162 19.05 -20.63 -25.60
CA LYS A 162 20.50 -20.83 -25.49
C LYS A 162 21.17 -19.74 -24.66
N ASP A 163 20.67 -18.52 -24.76
CA ASP A 163 21.23 -17.34 -24.09
C ASP A 163 20.48 -16.99 -22.80
N VAL A 164 19.69 -17.93 -22.28
CA VAL A 164 18.92 -17.80 -21.04
C VAL A 164 19.42 -18.84 -20.04
N LYS A 165 19.80 -18.38 -18.85
CA LYS A 165 20.37 -19.24 -17.80
C LYS A 165 19.28 -20.07 -17.12
N ARG A 166 19.54 -21.36 -16.86
CA ARG A 166 18.58 -22.20 -16.11
C ARG A 166 18.65 -21.92 -14.61
N ILE A 167 17.52 -22.07 -13.91
CA ILE A 167 17.39 -21.83 -12.46
C ILE A 167 18.50 -22.50 -11.65
N LYS A 168 18.77 -23.79 -11.95
CA LYS A 168 19.76 -24.59 -11.25
C LYS A 168 21.20 -24.05 -11.30
N HIS A 169 21.49 -23.13 -12.20
CA HIS A 169 22.81 -22.53 -12.35
C HIS A 169 22.92 -21.14 -11.71
N PHE A 170 21.85 -20.60 -11.12
CA PHE A 170 21.94 -19.32 -10.43
C PHE A 170 22.79 -19.42 -9.17
N ASN A 171 23.67 -18.43 -8.99
CA ASN A 171 24.37 -18.21 -7.74
C ASN A 171 23.42 -17.59 -6.69
N GLU A 172 23.88 -17.48 -5.44
CA GLU A 172 23.03 -16.96 -4.36
C GLU A 172 22.64 -15.49 -4.54
N ALA A 173 23.50 -14.68 -5.15
CA ALA A 173 23.22 -13.28 -5.46
C ALA A 173 22.06 -13.13 -6.46
N GLU A 174 22.10 -13.87 -7.56
CA GLU A 174 21.04 -13.92 -8.57
C GLU A 174 19.71 -14.41 -7.96
N LYS A 175 19.76 -15.45 -7.13
CA LYS A 175 18.57 -15.95 -6.41
C LYS A 175 17.98 -14.87 -5.50
N GLY A 176 18.82 -14.13 -4.77
CA GLY A 176 18.42 -13.02 -3.91
C GLY A 176 17.67 -11.92 -4.68
N VAL A 177 18.23 -11.49 -5.82
CA VAL A 177 17.62 -10.48 -6.71
C VAL A 177 16.29 -10.96 -7.27
N ILE A 178 16.23 -12.21 -7.74
CA ILE A 178 14.98 -12.80 -8.25
C ILE A 178 13.90 -12.78 -7.16
N CYS A 179 14.24 -13.15 -5.92
CA CYS A 179 13.33 -13.07 -4.78
C CYS A 179 12.88 -11.62 -4.52
N ALA A 180 13.79 -10.65 -4.59
CA ALA A 180 13.46 -9.25 -4.41
C ALA A 180 12.54 -8.68 -5.52
N VAL A 181 12.74 -9.09 -6.77
CA VAL A 181 11.85 -8.75 -7.89
C VAL A 181 10.47 -9.38 -7.68
N LYS A 182 10.42 -10.68 -7.33
CA LYS A 182 9.17 -11.37 -6.96
C LYS A 182 8.45 -10.63 -5.85
N ALA A 183 9.14 -10.25 -4.77
CA ALA A 183 8.55 -9.52 -3.65
C ALA A 183 7.89 -8.21 -4.11
N ASN A 184 8.56 -7.41 -4.94
CA ASN A 184 7.99 -6.17 -5.47
C ASN A 184 6.75 -6.39 -6.35
N ILE A 185 6.72 -7.49 -7.10
CA ILE A 185 5.62 -7.84 -7.99
C ILE A 185 4.43 -8.38 -7.19
N PHE A 186 4.64 -9.33 -6.28
CA PHE A 186 3.58 -9.87 -5.43
C PHE A 186 2.93 -8.79 -4.54
N MET A 187 3.71 -7.78 -4.11
CA MET A 187 3.17 -6.60 -3.42
C MET A 187 2.13 -5.81 -4.26
N LYS A 188 2.03 -6.01 -5.57
CA LYS A 188 0.98 -5.39 -6.41
C LYS A 188 -0.37 -6.09 -6.32
N TYR A 189 -0.41 -7.30 -5.76
CA TYR A 189 -1.62 -8.14 -5.68
C TYR A 189 -2.05 -8.38 -4.21
N PRO A 190 -2.39 -7.34 -3.44
CA PRO A 190 -2.84 -7.49 -2.05
C PRO A 190 -4.20 -8.21 -1.97
N GLN A 191 -4.53 -8.93 -0.89
CA GLN A 191 -3.78 -9.17 0.35
C GLN A 191 -2.80 -10.33 0.25
N ARG A 192 -3.18 -11.43 -0.41
CA ARG A 192 -2.40 -12.67 -0.45
C ARG A 192 -0.98 -12.43 -1.00
N GLY A 193 -0.85 -11.56 -2.00
CA GLY A 193 0.43 -11.15 -2.53
C GLY A 193 1.34 -10.45 -1.51
N ASN A 194 0.83 -9.72 -0.51
CA ASN A 194 1.69 -9.14 0.53
C ASN A 194 2.35 -10.23 1.39
N ASN A 195 1.62 -11.28 1.76
CA ASN A 195 2.15 -12.38 2.55
C ASN A 195 3.20 -13.17 1.77
N ILE A 196 2.95 -13.42 0.47
CA ILE A 196 3.90 -14.10 -0.42
C ILE A 196 5.14 -13.23 -0.62
N ALA A 197 4.95 -11.93 -0.84
CA ALA A 197 6.04 -10.99 -1.01
C ALA A 197 6.97 -10.93 0.22
N LEU A 198 6.42 -11.00 1.43
CA LEU A 198 7.21 -11.04 2.65
C LEU A 198 8.16 -12.24 2.67
N LYS A 199 7.67 -13.44 2.32
CA LYS A 199 8.49 -14.65 2.26
C LYS A 199 9.65 -14.53 1.27
N PHE A 200 9.39 -13.97 0.08
CA PHE A 200 10.45 -13.72 -0.90
C PHE A 200 11.43 -12.63 -0.43
N ALA A 201 10.93 -11.59 0.24
CA ALA A 201 11.82 -10.56 0.79
C ALA A 201 12.71 -11.10 1.91
N GLU A 202 12.20 -12.00 2.77
CA GLU A 202 12.98 -12.71 3.78
C GLU A 202 14.07 -13.57 3.12
N GLN A 203 13.74 -14.31 2.05
CA GLN A 203 14.72 -15.09 1.29
C GLN A 203 15.81 -14.21 0.68
N ALA A 204 15.46 -13.04 0.12
CA ALA A 204 16.44 -12.10 -0.41
C ALA A 204 17.42 -11.60 0.67
N CYS A 205 16.91 -11.31 1.88
CA CYS A 205 17.73 -10.86 3.00
C CYS A 205 18.61 -11.96 3.63
N ILE A 206 18.26 -13.24 3.46
CA ILE A 206 19.13 -14.35 3.90
C ILE A 206 20.38 -14.41 3.02
N SER A 207 20.24 -14.12 1.72
CA SER A 207 21.34 -14.17 0.75
C SER A 207 22.28 -12.96 0.84
N SER A 208 21.82 -11.81 1.33
CA SER A 208 22.64 -10.59 1.50
C SER A 208 21.99 -9.58 2.45
N THR A 209 22.79 -8.82 3.20
CA THR A 209 22.36 -7.72 4.08
C THR A 209 22.36 -6.36 3.38
N GLU A 210 22.33 -6.35 2.05
CA GLU A 210 22.33 -5.12 1.28
C GLU A 210 21.16 -4.19 1.60
N PRO A 211 21.39 -2.86 1.62
CA PRO A 211 20.34 -1.88 1.88
C PRO A 211 19.09 -2.02 1.01
N GLU A 212 19.24 -2.40 -0.27
CA GLU A 212 18.13 -2.62 -1.20
C GLU A 212 17.18 -3.74 -0.71
N TRP A 213 17.73 -4.86 -0.23
CA TRP A 213 16.94 -6.00 0.25
C TRP A 213 16.24 -5.68 1.56
N ILE A 214 16.94 -5.02 2.49
CA ILE A 214 16.35 -4.56 3.75
C ILE A 214 15.16 -3.62 3.48
N ASN A 215 15.29 -2.72 2.50
CA ASN A 215 14.22 -1.79 2.12
C ASN A 215 12.97 -2.54 1.59
N ILE A 216 13.17 -3.51 0.70
CA ILE A 216 12.07 -4.33 0.16
C ILE A 216 11.40 -5.14 1.26
N TRP A 217 12.18 -5.73 2.18
CA TRP A 217 11.67 -6.47 3.33
C TRP A 217 10.86 -5.58 4.28
N LEU A 218 11.38 -4.42 4.69
CA LEU A 218 10.64 -3.45 5.52
C LEU A 218 9.30 -3.06 4.89
N LYS A 219 9.31 -2.83 3.58
CA LYS A 219 8.09 -2.50 2.82
C LYS A 219 7.09 -3.64 2.79
N ALA A 220 7.52 -4.88 2.56
CA ALA A 220 6.66 -6.05 2.54
C ALA A 220 6.09 -6.34 3.93
N LYS A 221 6.94 -6.34 4.96
CA LYS A 221 6.57 -6.61 6.34
C LYS A 221 5.58 -5.58 6.88
N GLY A 222 5.85 -4.30 6.63
CA GLY A 222 4.93 -3.23 6.95
C GLY A 222 3.56 -3.36 6.28
N ARG A 223 3.51 -3.80 5.02
CA ARG A 223 2.23 -4.04 4.31
C ARG A 223 1.44 -5.20 4.90
N VAL A 224 2.10 -6.29 5.31
CA VAL A 224 1.46 -7.41 6.01
C VAL A 224 0.88 -6.92 7.33
N ARG A 225 1.69 -6.22 8.15
CA ARG A 225 1.27 -5.66 9.43
C ARG A 225 0.04 -4.76 9.33
N ARG A 226 0.08 -3.77 8.43
CA ARG A 226 -0.95 -2.72 8.33
C ARG A 226 -2.24 -3.15 7.65
N TYR A 227 -2.30 -4.34 7.04
CA TYR A 227 -3.45 -4.70 6.22
C TYR A 227 -4.75 -4.82 7.03
N SER A 228 -4.69 -5.46 8.20
CA SER A 228 -5.80 -5.66 9.15
C SER A 228 -5.74 -4.76 10.37
N GLU A 229 -4.53 -4.34 10.78
CA GLU A 229 -4.28 -3.58 12.00
C GLU A 229 -3.45 -2.32 11.69
N PRO A 230 -4.09 -1.20 11.31
CA PRO A 230 -3.38 -0.01 10.81
C PRO A 230 -2.49 0.68 11.85
N PHE A 231 -2.66 0.39 13.14
CA PHE A 231 -1.89 0.95 14.25
C PHE A 231 -1.01 -0.08 14.97
N LYS A 232 -0.85 -1.27 14.39
CA LYS A 232 0.04 -2.29 14.96
C LYS A 232 1.47 -1.77 14.96
N MET A 233 2.12 -1.89 16.12
CA MET A 233 3.51 -1.46 16.29
C MET A 233 4.43 -2.34 15.43
N PRO A 234 5.44 -1.78 14.74
CA PRO A 234 6.52 -2.57 14.16
C PRO A 234 7.25 -3.40 15.20
N GLY A 235 7.83 -4.53 14.77
CA GLY A 235 8.68 -5.35 15.62
C GLY A 235 10.08 -4.75 15.83
N ASP A 236 10.80 -5.26 16.83
CA ASP A 236 12.17 -4.83 17.13
C ASP A 236 13.12 -5.04 15.94
N ASP A 237 12.93 -6.13 15.20
CA ASP A 237 13.71 -6.44 14.00
C ASP A 237 13.53 -5.41 12.87
N GLU A 238 12.33 -4.82 12.73
CA GLU A 238 12.10 -3.72 11.79
C GLU A 238 12.77 -2.43 12.23
N ILE A 239 12.78 -2.17 13.54
CA ILE A 239 13.45 -1.01 14.12
C ILE A 239 14.96 -1.14 13.94
N ASP A 240 15.52 -2.33 14.16
CA ASP A 240 16.95 -2.58 13.99
C ASP A 240 17.38 -2.53 12.52
N ALA A 241 16.59 -3.09 11.61
CA ALA A 241 16.78 -2.92 10.17
C ALA A 241 16.75 -1.43 9.75
N ALA A 242 15.84 -0.64 10.30
CA ALA A 242 15.76 0.80 10.03
C ALA A 242 16.98 1.57 10.57
N LYS A 243 17.53 1.17 11.73
CA LYS A 243 18.79 1.72 12.26
C LYS A 243 19.97 1.38 11.35
N ILE A 244 20.06 0.14 10.88
CA ILE A 244 21.09 -0.31 9.93
C ILE A 244 21.02 0.54 8.66
N LEU A 245 19.83 0.70 8.06
CA LEU A 245 19.68 1.58 6.89
C LEU A 245 20.10 3.02 7.18
N CYS A 246 19.72 3.56 8.34
CA CYS A 246 20.11 4.92 8.72
C CYS A 246 21.62 5.12 8.84
N SER A 247 22.37 4.12 9.28
CA SER A 247 23.81 4.23 9.50
C SER A 247 24.64 3.86 8.28
N THR A 248 24.15 2.99 7.41
CA THR A 248 24.96 2.38 6.33
C THR A 248 24.68 2.92 4.93
N THR A 249 23.48 3.44 4.65
CA THR A 249 23.12 3.82 3.28
C THR A 249 23.62 5.21 2.89
N THR A 250 24.16 5.32 1.68
CA THR A 250 24.43 6.60 0.98
C THR A 250 23.28 6.98 0.04
N ASN A 251 22.46 6.02 -0.39
CA ASN A 251 21.32 6.26 -1.27
C ASN A 251 20.14 6.90 -0.50
N PRO A 252 19.71 8.12 -0.84
CA PRO A 252 18.63 8.80 -0.12
C PRO A 252 17.27 8.12 -0.29
N LYS A 253 17.06 7.32 -1.35
CA LYS A 253 15.81 6.60 -1.58
C LYS A 253 15.54 5.56 -0.49
N HIS A 254 16.58 5.01 0.13
CA HIS A 254 16.48 4.03 1.22
C HIS A 254 15.98 4.63 2.52
N LEU A 255 16.26 5.90 2.76
CA LEU A 255 15.85 6.55 4.00
C LEU A 255 14.35 6.89 4.03
N ILE A 256 13.67 6.90 2.88
CA ILE A 256 12.23 7.12 2.82
C ILE A 256 11.46 6.02 3.56
N ILE A 257 11.79 4.74 3.37
CA ILE A 257 11.08 3.65 4.07
C ILE A 257 11.29 3.73 5.58
N VAL A 258 12.46 4.22 6.02
CA VAL A 258 12.76 4.43 7.44
C VAL A 258 11.94 5.58 8.02
N SER A 259 11.82 6.69 7.28
CA SER A 259 10.92 7.79 7.65
C SER A 259 9.48 7.32 7.78
N GLU A 260 8.99 6.53 6.81
CA GLU A 260 7.64 5.94 6.87
C GLU A 260 7.46 5.05 8.11
N LEU A 261 8.44 4.18 8.42
CA LEU A 261 8.39 3.33 9.61
C LEU A 261 8.32 4.14 10.91
N TYR A 262 9.16 5.16 11.08
CA TYR A 262 9.10 6.03 12.26
C TYR A 262 7.79 6.81 12.33
N LYS A 263 7.23 7.25 11.20
CA LYS A 263 5.91 7.88 11.16
C LYS A 263 4.82 6.91 11.62
N GLU A 264 4.90 5.64 11.25
CA GLU A 264 3.97 4.59 11.70
C GLU A 264 4.06 4.36 13.20
N ILE A 265 5.27 4.30 13.76
CA ILE A 265 5.47 4.21 15.22
C ILE A 265 4.88 5.43 15.92
N GLY A 266 5.06 6.62 15.35
CA GLY A 266 4.45 7.86 15.85
C GLY A 266 2.91 7.80 15.83
N LEU A 267 2.33 7.26 14.76
CA LEU A 267 0.88 7.05 14.63
C LEU A 267 0.34 6.05 15.66
N ALA A 268 1.02 4.91 15.84
CA ALA A 268 0.64 3.88 16.81
C ALA A 268 0.67 4.42 18.25
N ASN A 269 1.74 5.12 18.63
CA ASN A 269 1.84 5.77 19.94
C ASN A 269 0.75 6.83 20.14
N LYS A 270 0.41 7.60 19.10
CA LYS A 270 -0.67 8.57 19.16
C LYS A 270 -2.02 7.92 19.42
N SER A 271 -2.32 6.77 18.79
CA SER A 271 -3.56 6.02 19.06
C SER A 271 -3.61 5.43 20.47
N MET A 272 -2.47 5.18 21.09
CA MET A 272 -2.34 4.69 22.47
C MET A 272 -2.26 5.83 23.51
N ASN A 273 -2.56 7.09 23.12
CA ASN A 273 -2.44 8.29 23.96
C ASN A 273 -1.02 8.54 24.54
N SER A 274 0.01 7.95 23.94
CA SER A 274 1.42 8.20 24.30
C SER A 274 1.96 9.39 23.50
N HIS A 275 1.59 10.60 23.90
CA HIS A 275 1.92 11.83 23.17
C HIS A 275 3.42 12.13 23.09
N ILE A 276 4.17 11.81 24.14
CA ILE A 276 5.62 12.03 24.21
C ILE A 276 6.34 11.15 23.18
N GLU A 277 6.10 9.84 23.21
CA GLU A 277 6.72 8.90 22.25
C GLU A 277 6.24 9.17 20.82
N SER A 278 4.94 9.45 20.63
CA SER A 278 4.39 9.88 19.35
C SER A 278 5.20 11.05 18.76
N THR A 279 5.42 12.10 19.56
CA THR A 279 6.13 13.31 19.13
C THR A 279 7.59 13.01 18.79
N LYS A 280 8.27 12.19 19.61
CA LYS A 280 9.64 11.74 19.38
C LYS A 280 9.79 11.04 18.03
N PHE A 281 8.92 10.10 17.70
CA PHE A 281 9.00 9.36 16.44
C PHE A 281 8.62 10.20 15.20
N TYR A 282 7.68 11.14 15.32
CA TYR A 282 7.44 12.10 14.22
C TYR A 282 8.66 13.00 13.97
N LYS A 283 9.35 13.43 15.03
CA LYS A 283 10.61 14.19 14.91
C LYS A 283 11.70 13.36 14.23
N LEU A 284 11.83 12.07 14.60
CA LEU A 284 12.76 11.15 13.93
C LEU A 284 12.43 11.00 12.44
N SER A 285 11.17 10.75 12.08
CA SER A 285 10.74 10.68 10.68
C SER A 285 11.15 11.95 9.90
N SER A 286 10.82 13.12 10.44
CA SER A 286 11.20 14.42 9.85
C SER A 286 12.71 14.58 9.68
N TYR A 287 13.49 14.19 10.68
CA TYR A 287 14.95 14.23 10.63
C TYR A 287 15.50 13.34 9.49
N ILE A 288 14.95 12.13 9.33
CA ILE A 288 15.34 11.21 8.26
C ILE A 288 15.02 11.77 6.87
N VAL A 289 13.86 12.42 6.68
CA VAL A 289 13.56 13.10 5.40
C VAL A 289 14.58 14.20 5.11
N LYS A 290 14.91 15.04 6.10
CA LYS A 290 15.94 16.08 5.94
C LYS A 290 17.31 15.49 5.61
N LYS A 291 17.68 14.37 6.24
CA LYS A 291 18.92 13.64 5.93
C LYS A 291 18.90 13.15 4.48
N SER A 292 17.78 12.60 4.02
CA SER A 292 17.60 12.13 2.63
C SER A 292 17.75 13.27 1.62
N ILE A 293 17.16 14.43 1.89
CA ILE A 293 17.27 15.62 1.02
C ILE A 293 18.73 16.09 0.94
N LYS A 294 19.46 16.11 2.06
CA LYS A 294 20.89 16.44 2.07
C LYS A 294 21.73 15.46 1.26
N LEU A 295 21.46 14.16 1.39
CA LEU A 295 22.16 13.12 0.63
C LEU A 295 21.89 13.17 -0.88
N ALA A 296 20.71 13.66 -1.29
CA ALA A 296 20.42 13.88 -2.70
C ALA A 296 21.33 14.94 -3.34
N ASN A 297 22.00 15.79 -2.55
CA ASN A 297 23.03 16.72 -3.00
C ASN A 297 22.64 17.53 -4.25
N ASP A 298 21.44 18.12 -4.22
CA ASP A 298 20.84 18.90 -5.31
C ASP A 298 20.60 18.16 -6.64
N ASP A 299 20.73 16.82 -6.66
CA ASP A 299 20.30 15.98 -7.78
C ASP A 299 18.78 16.09 -7.94
N ILE A 300 18.36 16.73 -9.03
CA ILE A 300 16.95 17.02 -9.34
C ILE A 300 16.13 15.73 -9.46
N ASN A 301 16.69 14.65 -10.04
CA ASN A 301 15.97 13.40 -10.24
C ASN A 301 15.75 12.70 -8.89
N GLN A 302 16.76 12.70 -8.02
CA GLN A 302 16.62 12.20 -6.66
C GLN A 302 15.63 13.02 -5.84
N LEU A 303 15.71 14.36 -5.90
CA LEU A 303 14.76 15.25 -5.20
C LEU A 303 13.32 15.06 -5.69
N ASN A 304 13.11 14.89 -7.00
CA ASN A 304 11.79 14.59 -7.56
C ASN A 304 11.24 13.25 -7.07
N TYR A 305 12.10 12.22 -6.98
CA TYR A 305 11.70 10.94 -6.40
C TYR A 305 11.31 11.08 -4.93
N LEU A 306 12.12 11.78 -4.12
CA LEU A 306 11.84 12.01 -2.71
C LEU A 306 10.53 12.81 -2.54
N LEU A 307 10.30 13.83 -3.38
CA LEU A 307 9.04 14.57 -3.42
C LEU A 307 7.88 13.66 -3.77
N LEU A 308 7.98 12.78 -4.77
CA LEU A 308 6.91 11.85 -5.11
C LEU A 308 6.48 10.99 -3.91
N GLN A 309 7.42 10.57 -3.07
CA GLN A 309 7.10 9.78 -1.88
C GLN A 309 6.62 10.63 -0.70
N THR A 310 7.11 11.86 -0.55
CA THR A 310 6.93 12.66 0.68
C THR A 310 6.09 13.93 0.52
N CYS A 311 5.69 14.32 -0.69
CA CYS A 311 5.02 15.59 -1.00
C CYS A 311 3.71 15.78 -0.22
N ILE A 312 3.01 14.69 0.11
CA ILE A 312 1.77 14.74 0.89
C ILE A 312 2.02 15.05 2.37
N ASP A 313 3.22 14.82 2.89
CA ASP A 313 3.53 14.92 4.31
C ASP A 313 4.56 16.01 4.64
N TYR A 314 5.58 16.17 3.80
CA TYR A 314 6.75 17.02 4.06
C TYR A 314 7.15 17.94 2.88
N PRO A 315 6.22 18.56 2.13
CA PRO A 315 6.58 19.32 0.94
C PRO A 315 7.44 20.56 1.25
N TYR A 316 7.30 21.13 2.46
CA TYR A 316 7.99 22.35 2.90
C TYR A 316 9.47 22.12 3.28
N TYR A 317 9.96 20.87 3.28
CA TYR A 317 11.40 20.62 3.43
C TYR A 317 12.18 20.79 2.13
N PHE A 318 11.48 20.93 1.00
CA PHE A 318 12.09 21.12 -0.30
C PHE A 318 12.12 22.61 -0.66
N PRO A 319 13.13 23.08 -1.41
CA PRO A 319 13.14 24.43 -1.95
C PRO A 319 11.88 24.69 -2.78
N ASN A 320 11.31 25.91 -2.66
CA ASN A 320 10.09 26.28 -3.38
C ASN A 320 10.23 26.14 -4.91
N SER A 321 11.41 26.42 -5.47
CA SER A 321 11.69 26.25 -6.90
C SER A 321 11.55 24.79 -7.34
N ILE A 322 12.13 23.86 -6.57
CA ILE A 322 12.06 22.42 -6.83
C ILE A 322 10.62 21.91 -6.69
N LEU A 323 9.93 22.32 -5.62
CA LEU A 323 8.53 21.95 -5.41
C LEU A 323 7.63 22.46 -6.54
N ASN A 324 7.79 23.71 -6.97
CA ASN A 324 7.00 24.28 -8.06
C ASN A 324 7.27 23.57 -9.40
N ASN A 325 8.53 23.25 -9.70
CA ASN A 325 8.91 22.46 -10.87
C ASN A 325 8.25 21.07 -10.83
N PHE A 326 8.36 20.37 -9.69
CA PHE A 326 7.74 19.07 -9.46
C PHE A 326 6.22 19.11 -9.67
N ILE A 327 5.52 20.09 -9.09
CA ILE A 327 4.07 20.26 -9.28
C ILE A 327 3.72 20.54 -10.75
N THR A 328 4.54 21.34 -11.45
CA THR A 328 4.35 21.63 -12.89
C THR A 328 4.50 20.36 -13.72
N LYS A 329 5.56 19.57 -13.51
CA LYS A 329 5.78 18.28 -14.18
C LYS A 329 4.66 17.28 -13.89
N LEU A 330 4.17 17.24 -12.65
CA LEU A 330 3.03 16.39 -12.33
C LEU A 330 1.77 16.85 -13.06
N THR A 331 1.49 18.14 -13.10
CA THR A 331 0.27 18.67 -13.75
C THR A 331 0.17 18.34 -15.25
N SER A 332 1.29 18.11 -15.93
CA SER A 332 1.28 17.67 -17.35
C SER A 332 0.94 16.19 -17.56
N ILE A 333 0.92 15.37 -16.50
CA ILE A 333 0.71 13.93 -16.58
C ILE A 333 -0.77 13.60 -16.38
N LYS A 334 -1.38 12.90 -17.34
CA LYS A 334 -2.78 12.46 -17.25
C LYS A 334 -2.88 11.12 -16.53
N SER A 335 -2.94 11.15 -15.20
CA SER A 335 -2.96 9.94 -14.38
C SER A 335 -3.74 10.15 -13.09
N SER A 336 -4.67 9.22 -12.79
CA SER A 336 -5.47 9.27 -11.56
C SER A 336 -4.61 9.21 -10.28
N PHE A 337 -3.41 8.62 -10.35
CA PHE A 337 -2.43 8.64 -9.27
C PHE A 337 -1.82 10.03 -9.06
N VAL A 338 -1.57 10.77 -10.14
CA VAL A 338 -1.08 12.14 -10.08
C VAL A 338 -2.16 13.06 -9.53
N ASP A 339 -3.38 12.92 -10.02
CA ASP A 339 -4.55 13.66 -9.52
C ASP A 339 -4.77 13.42 -8.01
N LYS A 340 -4.60 12.18 -7.55
CA LYS A 340 -4.58 11.88 -6.11
C LYS A 340 -3.51 12.68 -5.38
N THR A 341 -2.29 12.70 -5.91
CA THR A 341 -1.13 13.33 -5.26
C THR A 341 -1.30 14.85 -5.19
N LEU A 342 -1.66 15.48 -6.31
CA LEU A 342 -1.94 16.92 -6.40
C LEU A 342 -3.15 17.31 -5.56
N GLY A 343 -4.24 16.55 -5.64
CA GLY A 343 -5.45 16.77 -4.85
C GLY A 343 -5.18 16.75 -3.35
N LEU A 344 -4.40 15.78 -2.86
CA LEU A 344 -3.98 15.70 -1.47
C LEU A 344 -3.02 16.82 -1.06
N TYR A 345 -2.09 17.20 -1.95
CA TYR A 345 -1.17 18.31 -1.73
C TYR A 345 -1.95 19.62 -1.52
N TYR A 346 -2.88 19.94 -2.42
CA TYR A 346 -3.71 21.14 -2.32
C TYR A 346 -4.62 21.11 -1.09
N LEU A 347 -5.21 19.96 -0.77
CA LEU A 347 -6.06 19.77 0.41
C LEU A 347 -5.30 19.95 1.74
N ARG A 348 -4.10 19.37 1.87
CA ARG A 348 -3.40 19.32 3.16
C ARG A 348 -2.52 20.53 3.40
N HIS A 349 -1.82 21.02 2.38
CA HIS A 349 -0.75 22.00 2.53
C HIS A 349 -1.13 23.38 2.02
N LYS A 350 -1.62 23.49 0.79
CA LYS A 350 -2.01 24.81 0.24
C LYS A 350 -3.35 25.31 0.77
N LYS A 351 -4.20 24.40 1.27
CA LYS A 351 -5.59 24.69 1.67
C LYS A 351 -6.40 25.33 0.52
N ASP A 352 -6.02 25.03 -0.71
CA ASP A 352 -6.74 25.42 -1.92
C ASP A 352 -7.78 24.35 -2.23
N TYR A 353 -8.96 24.48 -1.63
CA TYR A 353 -10.03 23.50 -1.77
C TYR A 353 -10.60 23.43 -3.19
N GLY A 354 -10.49 24.52 -3.97
CA GLY A 354 -10.90 24.54 -5.38
C GLY A 354 -10.02 23.63 -6.24
N LYS A 355 -8.70 23.80 -6.15
CA LYS A 355 -7.75 22.90 -6.85
C LYS A 355 -7.77 21.48 -6.32
N ALA A 356 -7.91 21.32 -5.00
CA ALA A 356 -8.07 20.00 -4.39
C ALA A 356 -9.30 19.28 -4.97
N LYS A 357 -10.46 19.94 -5.00
CA LYS A 357 -11.71 19.41 -5.57
C LYS A 357 -11.53 19.05 -7.04
N HIS A 358 -10.91 19.93 -7.84
CA HIS A 358 -10.65 19.68 -9.26
C HIS A 358 -9.85 18.38 -9.48
N HIS A 359 -8.65 18.27 -8.92
CA HIS A 359 -7.84 17.05 -9.10
C HIS A 359 -8.51 15.81 -8.52
N LEU A 360 -9.14 15.90 -7.34
CA LEU A 360 -9.83 14.74 -6.75
C LEU A 360 -11.05 14.30 -7.58
N SER A 361 -11.72 15.22 -8.28
CA SER A 361 -12.80 14.92 -9.22
C SER A 361 -12.30 14.23 -10.49
N LEU A 362 -11.13 14.61 -11.02
CA LEU A 362 -10.49 13.89 -12.14
C LEU A 362 -10.11 12.46 -11.73
N GLY A 363 -9.53 12.28 -10.54
CA GLY A 363 -9.28 10.96 -9.97
C GLY A 363 -10.56 10.15 -9.76
N MET A 364 -11.66 10.79 -9.32
CA MET A 364 -12.97 10.15 -9.20
C MET A 364 -13.52 9.70 -10.56
N ALA A 365 -13.41 10.53 -11.60
CA ALA A 365 -13.84 10.21 -12.95
C ALA A 365 -13.05 9.05 -13.58
N ALA A 366 -11.86 8.76 -13.06
CA ALA A 366 -11.04 7.61 -13.40
C ALA A 366 -11.23 6.41 -12.43
N ASP A 367 -12.38 6.33 -11.75
CA ASP A 367 -12.77 5.26 -10.82
C ASP A 367 -11.77 5.01 -9.66
N HIS A 368 -11.03 6.04 -9.26
CA HIS A 368 -10.06 5.93 -8.17
C HIS A 368 -10.76 6.10 -6.80
N PHE A 369 -11.13 4.97 -6.18
CA PHE A 369 -11.84 4.90 -4.89
C PHE A 369 -11.42 5.93 -3.82
N TYR A 370 -10.11 6.05 -3.57
CA TYR A 370 -9.62 6.97 -2.53
C TYR A 370 -9.78 8.44 -2.93
N CYS A 371 -9.71 8.77 -4.22
CA CYS A 371 -9.94 10.14 -4.70
C CYS A 371 -11.39 10.53 -4.47
N THR A 372 -12.32 9.61 -4.75
CA THR A 372 -13.75 9.81 -4.47
C THR A 372 -14.00 10.07 -2.98
N LEU A 373 -13.40 9.30 -2.07
CA LEU A 373 -13.52 9.56 -0.62
C LEU A 373 -12.96 10.94 -0.21
N GLN A 374 -11.80 11.34 -0.76
CA GLN A 374 -11.24 12.65 -0.46
C GLN A 374 -12.03 13.79 -1.10
N PHE A 375 -12.63 13.57 -2.28
CA PHE A 375 -13.54 14.50 -2.93
C PHE A 375 -14.76 14.77 -2.02
N ILE A 376 -15.42 13.73 -1.52
CA ILE A 376 -16.52 13.86 -0.55
C ILE A 376 -16.05 14.65 0.68
N LYS A 377 -14.85 14.36 1.19
CA LYS A 377 -14.30 15.10 2.32
C LYS A 377 -14.10 16.59 2.00
N VAL A 378 -13.63 16.93 0.79
CA VAL A 378 -13.51 18.33 0.36
C VAL A 378 -14.87 18.99 0.26
N GLU A 379 -15.89 18.32 -0.28
CA GLU A 379 -17.26 18.82 -0.29
C GLU A 379 -17.74 19.10 1.14
N CYS A 380 -17.53 18.16 2.07
CA CYS A 380 -17.89 18.36 3.48
C CYS A 380 -17.12 19.47 4.21
N LEU A 381 -15.98 19.91 3.67
CA LEU A 381 -15.24 21.08 4.18
C LEU A 381 -15.79 22.40 3.63
N LEU A 382 -16.35 22.36 2.42
CA LEU A 382 -16.90 23.53 1.74
C LEU A 382 -18.36 23.80 2.14
N GLN A 383 -19.10 22.74 2.47
CA GLN A 383 -20.52 22.80 2.77
C GLN A 383 -20.95 21.64 3.68
N PRO A 384 -22.05 21.78 4.45
CA PRO A 384 -22.53 20.70 5.30
C PRO A 384 -22.89 19.42 4.54
N ALA A 385 -22.76 18.25 5.18
CA ALA A 385 -22.96 16.95 4.51
C ALA A 385 -24.39 16.73 3.97
N ASN A 386 -25.38 17.46 4.48
CA ASN A 386 -26.77 17.38 4.03
C ASN A 386 -27.12 18.36 2.90
N THR A 387 -26.19 19.22 2.45
CA THR A 387 -26.45 20.22 1.40
C THR A 387 -25.96 19.79 0.03
N PHE A 388 -25.32 18.63 -0.08
CA PHE A 388 -24.94 18.02 -1.35
C PHE A 388 -25.32 16.55 -1.38
N ASN A 389 -25.15 15.93 -2.55
CA ASN A 389 -25.58 14.57 -2.84
C ASN A 389 -24.68 13.49 -2.17
N TYR A 390 -24.35 13.64 -0.88
CA TYR A 390 -23.48 12.77 -0.10
C TYR A 390 -23.91 11.29 -0.20
N MET A 391 -25.18 11.02 0.06
CA MET A 391 -25.75 9.68 0.01
C MET A 391 -25.80 9.11 -1.41
N GLN A 392 -26.10 9.93 -2.42
CA GLN A 392 -26.11 9.49 -3.80
C GLN A 392 -24.70 9.06 -4.23
N ILE A 393 -23.67 9.85 -3.92
CA ILE A 393 -22.28 9.53 -4.26
C ILE A 393 -21.86 8.22 -3.58
N LEU A 394 -22.14 8.04 -2.28
CA LEU A 394 -21.80 6.79 -1.59
C LEU A 394 -22.56 5.59 -2.14
N ASN A 395 -23.83 5.74 -2.54
CA ASN A 395 -24.59 4.67 -3.18
C ASN A 395 -24.05 4.31 -4.57
N THR A 396 -23.68 5.31 -5.38
CA THR A 396 -22.98 5.09 -6.65
C THR A 396 -21.68 4.33 -6.42
N MET A 397 -20.85 4.76 -5.46
CA MET A 397 -19.64 4.04 -5.09
C MET A 397 -19.91 2.59 -4.66
N TYR A 398 -20.99 2.32 -3.93
CA TYR A 398 -21.33 0.96 -3.49
C TYR A 398 -21.64 0.02 -4.67
N ASN A 399 -22.29 0.57 -5.69
CA ASN A 399 -22.63 -0.15 -6.91
C ASN A 399 -21.39 -0.37 -7.79
N ASP A 400 -20.55 0.64 -7.94
CA ASP A 400 -19.38 0.60 -8.83
C ASP A 400 -18.23 -0.22 -8.24
N PHE A 401 -18.01 -0.13 -6.92
CA PHE A 401 -16.93 -0.84 -6.24
C PHE A 401 -17.42 -2.16 -5.63
N LEU A 402 -17.21 -3.26 -6.35
CA LEU A 402 -17.61 -4.60 -5.92
C LEU A 402 -16.70 -5.21 -4.83
N ASN A 403 -15.53 -4.63 -4.57
CA ASN A 403 -14.59 -5.16 -3.59
C ASN A 403 -15.17 -5.06 -2.16
N PRO A 404 -15.25 -6.17 -1.40
CA PRO A 404 -15.86 -6.18 -0.06
C PRO A 404 -15.25 -5.18 0.92
N LYS A 405 -13.92 -4.99 0.89
CA LYS A 405 -13.23 -4.03 1.78
C LYS A 405 -13.59 -2.58 1.44
N ARG A 406 -13.64 -2.23 0.16
CA ARG A 406 -14.11 -0.90 -0.29
C ARG A 406 -15.57 -0.68 0.10
N ARG A 407 -16.42 -1.70 -0.08
CA ARG A 407 -17.82 -1.68 0.35
C ARG A 407 -17.97 -1.48 1.85
N LEU A 408 -17.17 -2.15 2.69
CA LEU A 408 -17.15 -1.87 4.13
C LEU A 408 -16.85 -0.39 4.42
N THR A 409 -15.87 0.21 3.74
CA THR A 409 -15.55 1.64 3.91
C THR A 409 -16.70 2.55 3.50
N ILE A 410 -17.35 2.27 2.37
CA ILE A 410 -18.54 3.02 1.92
C ILE A 410 -19.67 2.90 2.95
N LEU A 411 -20.03 1.67 3.32
CA LEU A 411 -21.10 1.37 4.26
C LEU A 411 -20.84 1.96 5.65
N LEU A 412 -19.58 1.99 6.11
CA LEU A 412 -19.21 2.68 7.35
C LEU A 412 -19.56 4.17 7.27
N HIS A 413 -19.20 4.85 6.17
CA HIS A 413 -19.49 6.28 6.04
C HIS A 413 -20.99 6.56 5.94
N ILE A 414 -21.75 5.67 5.29
CA ILE A 414 -23.21 5.73 5.30
C ILE A 414 -23.75 5.57 6.74
N LEU A 415 -23.26 4.59 7.49
CA LEU A 415 -23.65 4.37 8.89
C LEU A 415 -23.32 5.59 9.75
N MET A 416 -22.13 6.19 9.60
CA MET A 416 -21.75 7.41 10.32
C MET A 416 -22.70 8.57 9.99
N TYR A 417 -23.07 8.74 8.73
CA TYR A 417 -24.00 9.79 8.30
C TYR A 417 -25.38 9.63 8.96
N PHE A 418 -25.96 8.42 8.94
CA PHE A 418 -27.25 8.21 9.59
C PHE A 418 -27.19 8.28 11.12
N ASN A 419 -26.03 7.96 11.74
CA ASN A 419 -25.89 8.06 13.19
C ASN A 419 -25.69 9.51 13.68
N TYR A 420 -24.97 10.35 12.92
CA TYR A 420 -24.61 11.69 13.37
C TYR A 420 -25.37 12.84 12.70
N CYS A 421 -25.86 12.67 11.47
CA CYS A 421 -26.47 13.74 10.68
C CYS A 421 -27.99 13.62 10.57
N GLU A 422 -28.51 12.54 9.97
CA GLU A 422 -29.94 12.43 9.63
C GLU A 422 -30.77 11.72 10.72
N LYS A 423 -30.17 10.83 11.51
CA LYS A 423 -30.84 10.02 12.55
C LYS A 423 -32.04 9.24 12.00
N ASN A 424 -31.80 8.36 11.04
CA ASN A 424 -32.83 7.51 10.43
C ASN A 424 -32.73 6.03 10.90
N PRO A 425 -33.67 5.56 11.75
CA PRO A 425 -33.73 4.18 12.24
C PRO A 425 -33.69 3.09 11.16
N LYS A 426 -34.53 3.24 10.13
CA LYS A 426 -34.73 2.20 9.12
C LYS A 426 -33.49 2.06 8.26
N GLU A 427 -32.94 3.19 7.81
CA GLU A 427 -31.72 3.18 7.01
C GLU A 427 -30.50 2.73 7.83
N THR A 428 -30.40 3.09 9.11
CA THR A 428 -29.34 2.58 10.00
C THR A 428 -29.34 1.06 10.05
N MET A 429 -30.50 0.43 10.30
CA MET A 429 -30.60 -1.03 10.34
C MET A 429 -30.37 -1.68 8.97
N ARG A 430 -30.87 -1.08 7.89
CA ARG A 430 -30.66 -1.55 6.52
C ARG A 430 -29.17 -1.59 6.16
N TYR A 431 -28.44 -0.49 6.35
CA TYR A 431 -27.02 -0.44 6.01
C TYR A 431 -26.15 -1.24 6.99
N LEU A 432 -26.57 -1.39 8.25
CA LEU A 432 -25.89 -2.28 9.19
C LEU A 432 -25.98 -3.74 8.74
N LYS A 433 -27.17 -4.17 8.29
CA LYS A 433 -27.33 -5.49 7.68
C LYS A 433 -26.41 -5.66 6.48
N LEU A 434 -26.40 -4.70 5.55
CA LEU A 434 -25.51 -4.74 4.38
C LEU A 434 -24.03 -4.80 4.79
N TYR A 435 -23.63 -4.12 5.86
CA TYR A 435 -22.28 -4.12 6.40
C TYR A 435 -21.89 -5.51 6.93
N ILE A 436 -22.78 -6.13 7.70
CA ILE A 436 -22.58 -7.45 8.29
C ILE A 436 -22.60 -8.54 7.21
N ASP A 437 -23.40 -8.37 6.16
CA ASP A 437 -23.53 -9.29 5.02
C ASP A 437 -22.37 -9.22 4.02
N GLN A 438 -21.43 -8.27 4.17
CA GLN A 438 -20.23 -8.28 3.33
C GLN A 438 -19.43 -9.57 3.54
N ASP A 439 -19.04 -10.21 2.44
CA ASP A 439 -18.21 -11.42 2.41
C ASP A 439 -16.74 -11.08 2.74
N ILE A 440 -16.51 -10.87 4.04
CA ILE A 440 -15.21 -10.55 4.64
C ILE A 440 -15.22 -10.98 6.10
N GLU A 441 -14.05 -11.34 6.63
CA GLU A 441 -13.91 -11.82 8.00
C GLU A 441 -14.44 -10.80 9.02
N ASP A 442 -15.17 -11.30 10.01
CA ASP A 442 -15.80 -10.48 11.04
C ASP A 442 -14.79 -9.73 11.92
N THR A 443 -13.57 -10.24 12.07
CA THR A 443 -12.45 -9.56 12.73
C THR A 443 -12.06 -8.27 11.99
N ILE A 444 -12.08 -8.29 10.64
CA ILE A 444 -11.82 -7.12 9.81
C ILE A 444 -12.98 -6.11 9.93
N LYS A 445 -14.23 -6.60 9.92
CA LYS A 445 -15.42 -5.75 10.15
C LYS A 445 -15.32 -5.03 11.50
N LYS A 446 -15.03 -5.76 12.58
CA LYS A 446 -14.85 -5.16 13.91
C LYS A 446 -13.73 -4.11 13.89
N SER A 447 -12.53 -4.45 13.42
CA SER A 447 -11.38 -3.52 13.33
C SER A 447 -11.75 -2.23 12.58
N HIS A 448 -12.49 -2.35 11.48
CA HIS A 448 -12.91 -1.21 10.67
C HIS A 448 -13.88 -0.26 11.40
N LEU A 449 -14.74 -0.79 12.28
CA LEU A 449 -15.60 0.04 13.14
C LEU A 449 -14.81 0.71 14.27
N ILE A 450 -13.86 -0.02 14.88
CA ILE A 450 -12.98 0.49 15.95
C ILE A 450 -12.21 1.72 15.48
N PHE A 451 -11.62 1.65 14.29
CA PHE A 451 -10.71 2.67 13.77
C PHE A 451 -11.35 3.64 12.76
N SER A 452 -12.69 3.80 12.85
CA SER A 452 -13.47 4.64 11.95
C SER A 452 -13.12 6.12 12.05
N ARG A 453 -13.26 6.84 10.92
CA ARG A 453 -13.02 8.28 10.81
C ARG A 453 -14.10 8.91 9.93
N SER A 454 -14.65 10.05 10.34
CA SER A 454 -15.67 10.74 9.54
C SER A 454 -15.05 11.43 8.33
N LEU A 455 -15.85 11.57 7.26
CA LEU A 455 -15.50 12.43 6.12
C LEU A 455 -15.95 13.87 6.33
N PHE A 456 -16.92 14.09 7.22
CA PHE A 456 -17.45 15.38 7.60
C PHE A 456 -17.00 15.77 9.01
N ASP A 457 -17.10 17.07 9.31
CA ASP A 457 -16.72 17.59 10.61
C ASP A 457 -17.73 17.17 11.68
N LEU A 458 -17.21 16.62 12.78
CA LEU A 458 -17.96 16.27 13.99
C LEU A 458 -17.61 17.21 15.16
N GLY A 459 -16.82 18.26 14.91
CA GLY A 459 -16.23 19.15 15.91
C GLY A 459 -15.07 18.53 16.69
N ARG A 460 -14.78 17.24 16.49
CA ARG A 460 -13.66 16.52 17.12
C ARG A 460 -13.21 15.29 16.33
N VAL A 461 -12.01 14.79 16.65
CA VAL A 461 -11.50 13.52 16.14
C VAL A 461 -12.05 12.37 16.97
N LEU A 462 -12.67 11.38 16.32
CA LEU A 462 -13.14 10.15 16.97
C LEU A 462 -11.96 9.32 17.49
N LYS A 463 -12.04 8.92 18.76
CA LYS A 463 -11.10 7.97 19.37
C LYS A 463 -11.39 6.55 18.90
N PRO A 464 -10.41 5.62 18.97
CA PRO A 464 -10.67 4.21 18.77
C PRO A 464 -11.85 3.73 19.63
N ASN A 465 -12.68 2.84 19.08
CA ASN A 465 -13.94 2.33 19.67
C ASN A 465 -15.09 3.34 19.82
N GLU A 466 -14.87 4.65 19.67
CA GLU A 466 -15.90 5.66 19.97
C GLU A 466 -17.16 5.47 19.10
N PHE A 467 -16.99 5.38 17.78
CA PHE A 467 -18.12 5.14 16.88
C PHE A 467 -18.75 3.75 17.09
N LEU A 468 -17.95 2.72 17.35
CA LEU A 468 -18.45 1.37 17.60
C LEU A 468 -19.40 1.37 18.81
N ASN A 469 -19.03 2.05 19.88
CA ASN A 469 -19.84 2.19 21.08
C ASN A 469 -21.12 2.99 20.82
N VAL A 470 -21.02 4.11 20.09
CA VAL A 470 -22.19 4.91 19.69
C VAL A 470 -23.15 4.08 18.85
N LEU A 471 -22.63 3.40 17.82
CA LEU A 471 -23.43 2.54 16.95
C LEU A 471 -24.10 1.42 17.75
N PHE A 472 -23.39 0.80 18.71
CA PHE A 472 -23.97 -0.24 19.56
C PHE A 472 -25.11 0.26 20.43
N VAL A 473 -24.93 1.40 21.11
CA VAL A 473 -25.98 2.01 21.94
C VAL A 473 -27.19 2.34 21.06
N ASN A 474 -26.97 3.00 19.93
CA ASN A 474 -28.04 3.37 19.01
C ASN A 474 -28.79 2.13 18.50
N VAL A 475 -28.09 1.11 17.99
CA VAL A 475 -28.71 -0.12 17.48
C VAL A 475 -29.50 -0.83 18.59
N LYS A 476 -28.97 -0.87 19.82
CA LYS A 476 -29.69 -1.45 20.96
C LYS A 476 -31.00 -0.71 21.21
N GLU A 477 -30.99 0.62 21.24
CA GLU A 477 -32.21 1.43 21.37
C GLU A 477 -33.18 1.19 20.21
N LEU A 478 -32.69 1.11 18.97
CA LEU A 478 -33.52 0.86 17.79
C LEU A 478 -34.23 -0.50 17.87
N VAL A 479 -33.56 -1.54 18.37
CA VAL A 479 -34.15 -2.89 18.50
C VAL A 479 -35.28 -2.90 19.53
N TYR A 480 -35.10 -2.23 20.68
CA TYR A 480 -36.06 -2.31 21.78
C TYR A 480 -37.17 -1.25 21.74
N ASN A 481 -36.91 -0.07 21.15
CA ASN A 481 -37.80 1.09 21.28
C ASN A 481 -38.54 1.47 19.99
N ASN A 482 -38.16 0.95 18.82
CA ASN A 482 -38.89 1.21 17.58
C ASN A 482 -40.01 0.22 17.31
N LYS A 483 -41.08 0.72 16.67
CA LYS A 483 -42.16 -0.12 16.14
C LYS A 483 -41.74 -0.68 14.78
N TRP A 484 -41.44 -1.98 14.77
CA TRP A 484 -41.13 -2.74 13.56
C TRP A 484 -42.34 -3.57 13.14
N ASP A 485 -42.58 -3.69 11.84
CA ASP A 485 -43.50 -4.71 11.36
C ASP A 485 -42.90 -6.12 11.57
N GLU A 486 -43.72 -7.16 11.45
CA GLU A 486 -43.31 -8.53 11.77
C GLU A 486 -42.14 -9.03 10.90
N LYS A 487 -42.08 -8.60 9.63
CA LYS A 487 -41.01 -8.97 8.70
C LYS A 487 -39.73 -8.18 9.00
N GLU A 488 -39.86 -6.90 9.30
CA GLU A 488 -38.78 -6.01 9.73
C GLU A 488 -38.17 -6.52 11.04
N LYS A 489 -39.00 -6.93 12.02
CA LYS A 489 -38.57 -7.38 13.33
C LYS A 489 -37.60 -8.55 13.27
N ASN A 490 -37.94 -9.61 12.52
CA ASN A 490 -37.05 -10.76 12.32
C ASN A 490 -35.70 -10.36 11.70
N THR A 491 -35.72 -9.42 10.75
CA THR A 491 -34.52 -8.92 10.09
C THR A 491 -33.65 -8.11 11.06
N VAL A 492 -34.28 -7.24 11.86
CA VAL A 492 -33.64 -6.39 12.87
C VAL A 492 -33.00 -7.23 13.98
N GLU A 493 -33.73 -8.21 14.52
CA GLU A 493 -33.23 -9.10 15.57
C GLU A 493 -32.04 -9.95 15.08
N ASN A 494 -32.12 -10.53 13.89
CA ASN A 494 -31.01 -11.28 13.30
C ASN A 494 -29.78 -10.38 13.06
N THR A 495 -30.00 -9.17 12.53
CA THR A 495 -28.93 -8.20 12.30
C THR A 495 -28.25 -7.82 13.61
N PHE A 496 -29.02 -7.55 14.66
CA PHE A 496 -28.49 -7.23 15.98
C PHE A 496 -27.72 -8.41 16.60
N TYR A 497 -28.25 -9.63 16.51
CA TYR A 497 -27.58 -10.83 17.00
C TYR A 497 -26.21 -11.04 16.33
N ARG A 498 -26.14 -10.93 15.00
CA ARG A 498 -24.88 -11.05 14.26
C ARG A 498 -23.93 -9.89 14.56
N PHE A 499 -24.44 -8.68 14.72
CA PHE A 499 -23.63 -7.53 15.14
C PHE A 499 -23.00 -7.77 16.52
N ASN A 500 -23.78 -8.30 17.47
CA ASN A 500 -23.29 -8.62 18.81
C ASN A 500 -22.20 -9.72 18.78
N LYS A 501 -22.32 -10.72 17.90
CA LYS A 501 -21.23 -11.69 17.66
C LYS A 501 -19.95 -11.02 17.21
N ILE A 502 -20.04 -10.08 16.25
CA ILE A 502 -18.87 -9.31 15.78
C ILE A 502 -18.25 -8.56 16.95
N LEU A 503 -19.06 -7.89 17.79
CA LEU A 503 -18.59 -7.15 18.95
C LEU A 503 -17.82 -8.01 19.97
N GLN A 504 -18.22 -9.27 20.14
CA GLN A 504 -17.61 -10.21 21.10
C GLN A 504 -16.27 -10.80 20.61
N LEU A 505 -15.88 -10.58 19.35
CA LEU A 505 -14.61 -11.11 18.84
C LEU A 505 -13.41 -10.49 19.55
N ASN A 506 -12.52 -11.32 20.09
CA ASN A 506 -11.23 -10.86 20.59
C ASN A 506 -10.34 -10.49 19.40
N ILE A 507 -10.26 -9.20 19.10
CA ILE A 507 -9.08 -8.67 18.41
C ILE A 507 -8.00 -8.65 19.49
N GLN A 508 -6.77 -9.07 19.18
CA GLN A 508 -5.64 -9.03 20.12
C GLN A 508 -5.28 -7.56 20.47
N ASP A 509 -6.16 -6.92 21.25
CA ASP A 509 -6.00 -5.67 21.98
C ASP A 509 -5.71 -6.01 23.45
N ASN A 510 -4.90 -7.05 23.69
CA ASN A 510 -4.39 -7.34 25.01
C ASN A 510 -3.32 -6.30 25.38
N ASN A 511 -3.77 -5.07 25.65
CA ASN A 511 -3.22 -4.11 26.62
C ASN A 511 -3.84 -2.70 26.52
N PHE A 512 -5.06 -2.53 26.01
CA PHE A 512 -5.70 -1.21 26.07
C PHE A 512 -6.12 -0.76 27.48
N ASP A 513 -6.29 -1.68 28.45
CA ASP A 513 -6.85 -1.33 29.78
C ASP A 513 -6.11 -1.90 31.02
N LYS A 514 -4.93 -2.52 30.92
CA LYS A 514 -4.27 -3.13 32.10
C LYS A 514 -2.92 -2.57 32.53
N THR A 515 -2.25 -1.74 31.74
CA THR A 515 -0.93 -1.17 32.10
C THR A 515 -0.98 0.26 32.62
N ALA A 516 -2.13 0.94 32.57
CA ALA A 516 -2.29 2.31 33.09
C ALA A 516 -2.71 2.38 34.58
N MET A 517 -3.12 1.26 35.21
CA MET A 517 -3.56 1.27 36.62
C MET A 517 -2.57 0.70 37.64
N ASN A 518 -1.50 -0.01 37.23
CA ASN A 518 -0.60 -0.71 38.18
C ASN A 518 0.87 -0.25 38.19
N LYS A 519 1.17 1.00 37.77
CA LYS A 519 2.54 1.57 37.90
C LYS A 519 2.62 2.91 38.65
N ASN A 520 1.65 3.21 39.50
CA ASN A 520 1.56 4.51 40.19
C ASN A 520 1.91 4.53 41.68
N GLU A 521 2.70 3.56 42.19
CA GLU A 521 3.11 3.57 43.61
C GLU A 521 4.61 3.57 43.90
N SER A 522 5.52 3.41 42.91
CA SER A 522 6.96 3.29 43.23
C SER A 522 7.82 4.55 43.04
N TRP A 523 7.27 5.68 42.59
CA TRP A 523 8.06 6.92 42.39
C TRP A 523 7.93 7.94 43.53
N ARG A 524 7.11 7.66 44.55
CA ARG A 524 7.08 8.43 45.80
C ARG A 524 8.13 7.88 46.78
N LYS A 525 9.41 8.16 46.52
CA LYS A 525 10.50 8.30 47.52
C LYS A 525 11.84 8.51 46.81
N GLN A 526 12.11 9.75 46.45
CA GLN A 526 13.45 10.36 46.48
C GLN A 526 13.27 11.88 46.25
N ARG A 527 12.98 12.60 47.34
CA ARG A 527 13.22 14.04 47.41
C ARG A 527 14.72 14.21 47.52
N VAL A 528 15.33 14.89 46.56
CA VAL A 528 16.63 15.54 46.73
C VAL A 528 16.32 17.01 46.99
N ASP A 529 16.62 17.47 48.20
CA ASP A 529 16.56 18.86 48.60
C ASP A 529 17.57 19.68 47.80
N LEU A 530 17.08 20.74 47.15
CA LEU A 530 17.90 21.84 46.68
C LEU A 530 17.23 23.14 47.13
N SER A 531 17.49 23.50 48.39
CA SER A 531 17.27 24.85 48.92
C SER A 531 18.53 25.28 49.69
N GLU A 532 19.07 26.43 49.28
CA GLU A 532 20.21 27.23 49.79
C GLU A 532 21.27 27.38 48.68
N ASN A 533 21.38 28.52 48.00
CA ASN A 533 21.76 29.80 48.59
C ASN A 533 21.14 31.02 47.88
N LYS A 534 20.79 32.00 48.73
CA LYS A 534 20.46 33.40 48.41
C LYS A 534 21.73 34.17 48.00
N SER A 535 21.57 35.15 47.11
CA SER A 535 22.15 36.48 47.33
C SER A 535 21.34 37.57 46.63
N ASN A 536 21.32 38.74 47.26
CA ASN A 536 20.31 39.78 47.21
C ASN A 536 20.28 40.68 45.96
N GLU A 537 19.11 41.30 45.82
CA GLU A 537 18.74 42.55 45.16
C GLU A 537 19.80 43.67 45.18
N SER A 538 19.90 44.45 44.10
CA SER A 538 19.35 45.82 44.05
C SER A 538 19.66 46.50 42.70
N HIS A 539 18.64 47.17 42.16
CA HIS A 539 18.70 48.06 41.01
C HIS A 539 19.45 49.36 41.34
N GLN A 540 20.18 49.94 40.37
CA GLN A 540 20.00 51.37 39.99
C GLN A 540 20.81 51.82 38.75
N SER A 541 20.07 52.48 37.85
CA SER A 541 20.37 53.66 37.00
C SER A 541 21.62 53.75 36.09
N ALA A 542 21.30 53.91 34.80
CA ALA A 542 21.73 54.95 33.85
C ALA A 542 23.23 55.21 33.59
N SER A 543 23.67 54.86 32.37
CA SER A 543 23.98 55.83 31.30
C SER A 543 23.90 55.14 29.95
#